data_AF-A0A2A4Y946-F1
#
_entry.id   AF-A0A2A4Y946-F1
#
_cell.length_a   1.000
_cell.length_b   1.000
_cell.length_c   1.000
_cell.angle_alpha   90.00
_cell.angle_beta   90.00
_cell.angle_gamma   90.00
#
_symmetry.space_group_name_H-M   'P 1'
#
loop_
_entity.id
_entity.type
_entity.pdbx_description
1 polymer ?
#
loop_
_entity_poly.entity_id
_entity_poly.type
_entity_poly.pdbx_seq_one_letter_code
_entity_poly.pdbx_strand_id
1 'polypeptide(L)' 'MLRPGNDNQVFLYADPVVMRKSTDGLSILEEQEIGLSPTIDALFVFCNRWRDKIKLLCWQGNGFIAWYKPLEK' A
#
# COMPACT_ATOMS: atom_id res chain seq x y z
N MET A 1 12.05 -12.81 -6.99
CA MET A 1 11.15 -12.17 -6.01
C MET A 1 10.55 -10.94 -6.67
N LEU A 2 9.23 -10.78 -6.62
CA LEU A 2 8.59 -9.52 -7.06
C LEU A 2 8.95 -8.43 -6.06
N ARG A 3 9.57 -7.35 -6.54
CA ARG A 3 9.95 -6.17 -5.77
C ARG A 3 9.51 -4.95 -6.58
N PRO A 4 8.97 -3.90 -5.93
CA PRO A 4 8.72 -2.65 -6.63
C PRO A 4 10.03 -2.09 -7.21
N GLY A 5 9.92 -1.40 -8.34
CA GLY A 5 11.05 -0.69 -8.95
C GLY A 5 11.54 0.44 -8.04
N ASN A 6 12.73 0.98 -8.35
CA ASN A 6 13.26 2.12 -7.61
C ASN A 6 12.66 3.47 -8.07
N ASP A 7 11.98 3.49 -9.22
CA ASP A 7 11.48 4.71 -9.87
C ASP A 7 9.97 4.94 -9.64
N ASN A 8 9.34 4.15 -8.76
CA ASN A 8 7.92 4.28 -8.46
C ASN A 8 7.66 5.52 -7.59
N GLN A 9 6.65 6.30 -7.95
CA GLN A 9 6.11 7.32 -7.05
C GLN A 9 5.54 6.65 -5.81
N VAL A 10 5.86 7.17 -4.62
CA VAL A 10 5.45 6.57 -3.34
C VAL A 10 4.48 7.49 -2.62
N PHE A 11 3.32 6.96 -2.25
CA PHE A 11 2.30 7.65 -1.47
C PHE A 11 2.18 7.01 -0.09
N LEU A 12 2.41 7.77 0.97
CA LEU A 12 2.23 7.32 2.34
C LEU A 12 0.84 7.72 2.84
N TYR A 13 0.03 6.74 3.20
CA TYR A 13 -1.18 6.99 3.97
C TYR A 13 -0.80 7.26 5.43
N ALA A 14 -1.06 8.49 5.90
CA ALA A 14 -0.54 8.98 7.18
C ALA A 14 -1.25 8.38 8.40
N ASP A 15 -2.53 8.03 8.25
CA ASP A 15 -3.36 7.50 9.32
C ASP A 15 -3.15 5.98 9.54
N PRO A 16 -3.36 5.48 10.77
CA PRO A 16 -3.14 4.09 11.07
C PRO A 16 -4.17 3.18 10.38
N VAL A 17 -3.68 2.16 9.67
CA VAL A 17 -4.53 1.19 8.97
C VAL A 17 -4.57 -0.15 9.70
N VAL A 18 -5.76 -0.73 9.76
CA VAL A 18 -5.94 -2.12 10.22
C VAL A 18 -5.35 -3.06 9.17
N MET A 19 -4.21 -3.68 9.47
CA MET A 19 -3.44 -4.52 8.53
C MET A 19 -4.14 -5.81 8.07
N ARG A 20 -5.31 -6.13 8.65
CA ARG A 20 -6.18 -7.23 8.19
C ARG A 20 -6.98 -6.89 6.94
N LYS A 21 -7.05 -5.62 6.52
CA LYS A 21 -7.76 -5.20 5.31
C LYS A 21 -7.18 -5.94 4.09
N SER A 22 -8.06 -6.50 3.28
CA SER A 22 -7.72 -7.08 1.97
C SER A 22 -7.24 -5.98 1.02
N THR A 23 -6.75 -6.41 -0.14
CA THR A 23 -6.40 -5.52 -1.25
C THR A 23 -7.55 -4.58 -1.61
N ASP A 24 -8.78 -5.10 -1.77
CA ASP A 24 -9.96 -4.28 -2.09
C ASP A 24 -10.27 -3.25 -0.99
N GLY A 25 -10.07 -3.63 0.27
CA GLY A 25 -10.28 -2.72 1.39
C GLY A 25 -9.22 -1.62 1.53
N LEU A 26 -8.09 -1.75 0.81
CA LEU A 26 -7.02 -0.76 0.74
C LEU A 26 -7.16 0.12 -0.51
N SER A 27 -7.53 -0.45 -1.66
CA SER A 27 -7.78 0.33 -2.88
C SER A 27 -8.92 1.33 -2.71
N ILE A 28 -9.94 0.99 -1.92
CA ILE A 28 -11.01 1.94 -1.53
C ILE A 28 -10.44 3.12 -0.72
N LEU A 29 -9.44 2.89 0.14
CA LEU A 29 -8.82 3.97 0.91
C LEU A 29 -7.99 4.88 0.00
N GLU A 30 -7.29 4.31 -0.98
CA GLU A 30 -6.55 5.08 -1.99
C GLU A 30 -7.48 6.01 -2.77
N GLU A 31 -8.63 5.48 -3.22
CA GLU A 31 -9.60 6.25 -3.99
C GLU A 31 -10.32 7.32 -3.15
N GLN A 32 -10.77 6.97 -1.94
CA GLN A 32 -11.61 7.87 -1.14
C GLN A 32 -10.82 8.90 -0.32
N GLU A 33 -9.66 8.52 0.22
CA GLU A 33 -8.93 9.37 1.16
C GLU A 33 -7.72 10.05 0.49
N ILE A 34 -7.03 9.34 -0.39
CA ILE A 34 -5.88 9.90 -1.13
C ILE A 34 -6.35 10.60 -2.41
N GLY A 35 -7.53 10.24 -2.94
CA GLY A 35 -8.09 10.83 -4.16
C GLY A 35 -7.35 10.38 -5.43
N LEU A 36 -6.63 9.26 -5.37
CA LEU A 36 -5.89 8.69 -6.49
C LEU A 36 -6.53 7.40 -6.96
N SER A 37 -6.54 7.16 -8.26
CA SER A 37 -6.97 5.87 -8.79
C SER A 37 -6.04 4.77 -8.26
N PRO A 38 -6.56 3.65 -7.75
CA PRO A 38 -5.74 2.56 -7.22
C PRO A 38 -4.96 1.82 -8.32
N THR A 39 -5.23 2.11 -9.59
CA THR A 39 -4.59 1.48 -10.76
C THR A 39 -3.45 2.30 -11.38
N ILE A 40 -3.08 3.43 -10.78
CA ILE A 40 -1.90 4.19 -11.23
C ILE A 40 -0.62 3.40 -10.97
N ASP A 41 0.43 3.72 -11.73
CA ASP A 41 1.78 3.16 -11.50
C ASP A 41 2.46 3.86 -10.32
N ALA A 42 1.99 3.53 -9.12
CA ALA A 42 2.52 4.06 -7.87
C ALA A 42 2.51 2.99 -6.77
N LEU A 43 3.30 3.25 -5.73
CA LEU A 43 3.37 2.43 -4.53
C LEU A 43 2.68 3.13 -3.37
N PHE A 44 1.61 2.54 -2.89
CA PHE A 44 0.89 3.02 -1.71
C PHE A 44 1.39 2.31 -0.46
N VAL A 45 1.70 3.09 0.58
CA VAL A 45 2.31 2.63 1.82
C VAL A 45 1.34 2.82 2.96
N PHE A 46 1.08 1.74 3.70
CA PHE A 46 0.21 1.73 4.87
C PHE A 46 0.99 1.27 6.09
N CYS A 47 0.78 1.96 7.21
CA CYS A 47 1.37 1.63 8.50
C CYS A 47 0.28 1.32 9.53
N ASN A 48 0.55 0.39 10.44
CA ASN A 48 -0.38 0.11 11.52
C ASN A 48 -0.21 1.14 12.66
N ARG A 49 -1.09 1.09 13.66
CA ARG A 49 -1.06 2.01 14.80
C ARG A 49 0.29 2.09 15.51
N TRP A 50 0.99 0.97 15.66
CA TRP A 50 2.30 0.91 16.32
C TRP A 50 3.47 1.17 15.38
N ARG A 51 3.21 1.34 14.07
CA ARG A 51 4.22 1.48 13.00
C ARG A 51 5.28 0.37 13.02
N ASP A 52 4.90 -0.82 13.48
CA ASP A 52 5.75 -2.02 13.49
C ASP A 52 5.42 -2.96 12.32
N LYS A 53 4.43 -2.61 11.50
CA LYS A 53 4.01 -3.35 10.30
C LYS A 53 3.74 -2.39 9.17
N ILE A 54 4.33 -2.68 8.01
CA ILE A 54 4.08 -1.98 6.76
C ILE A 54 3.38 -2.92 5.79
N LYS A 55 2.39 -2.39 5.09
CA LYS A 55 1.81 -3.01 3.90
C LYS A 55 1.99 -2.09 2.72
N LEU A 56 2.46 -2.63 1.61
CA LEU A 56 2.61 -1.92 0.34
C LEU A 56 1.58 -2.44 -0.65
N LEU A 57 0.96 -1.56 -1.43
CA LEU A 57 0.04 -1.92 -2.51
C LEU A 57 0.46 -1.21 -3.80
N CYS A 58 0.48 -1.95 -4.90
CA CYS A 58 0.60 -1.37 -6.23
C CYS A 58 -0.24 -2.17 -7.24
N TRP A 59 -0.69 -1.52 -8.30
CA TRP A 59 -1.28 -2.19 -9.45
C TRP A 59 -0.19 -2.51 -10.48
N GLN A 60 -0.14 -3.74 -10.98
CA GLN A 60 0.78 -4.13 -12.04
C GLN A 60 0.10 -5.06 -13.04
N GLY A 61 0.04 -4.62 -14.30
CA GLY A 61 -0.59 -5.40 -15.38
C GLY A 61 -2.07 -5.60 -15.14
N ASN A 62 -2.46 -6.81 -14.73
CA ASN A 62 -3.85 -7.24 -14.56
C ASN A 62 -4.27 -7.45 -13.10
N GLY A 63 -3.45 -7.04 -12.13
CA GLY A 63 -3.78 -7.25 -10.73
C GLY A 63 -2.98 -6.41 -9.76
N PHE A 64 -3.44 -6.44 -8.51
CA PHE A 64 -2.72 -5.84 -7.40
C PHE A 64 -1.62 -6.76 -6.88
N ILE A 65 -0.51 -6.14 -6.50
CA ILE A 65 0.56 -6.78 -5.75
C ILE A 65 0.62 -6.13 -4.37
N ALA A 66 0.60 -6.97 -3.34
CA ALA A 66 0.71 -6.53 -1.97
C ALA A 66 1.92 -7.16 -1.27
N TRP A 67 2.70 -6.34 -0.59
CA TRP A 67 3.77 -6.80 0.30
C TRP A 67 3.40 -6.50 1.73
N TYR A 68 3.75 -7.43 2.63
CA TYR A 68 3.57 -7.25 4.06
C TYR A 68 4.90 -7.48 4.76
N LYS A 69 5.33 -6.50 5.57
CA LYS A 69 6.61 -6.54 6.26
C LYS A 69 6.44 -6.10 7.72
N PRO A 70 6.62 -7.01 8.69
CA PRO A 70 6.93 -6.64 10.06
C PRO A 70 8.28 -5.90 10.11
N LEU A 71 8.35 -4.85 10.92
CA LEU A 71 9.58 -4.11 11.16
C LEU A 71 10.21 -4.57 12.47
N GLU A 72 11.52 -4.76 12.42
CA GLU A 72 12.34 -4.97 13.60
C GLU A 72 12.73 -3.61 14.19
N LYS A 73 13.06 -3.58 15.48
CA LYS A 73 13.51 -2.38 16.19
C LYS A 73 14.99 -2.11 15.96
#